data_AF-A0A0R2M0K2-F1
#
_entry.id   AF-A0A0R2M0K2-F1
#
_cell.length_a   1.000
_cell.length_b   1.000
_cell.length_c   1.000
_cell.angle_alpha   90.00
_cell.angle_beta   90.00
_cell.angle_gamma   90.00
#
_symmetry.space_group_name_H-M   'P 1'
#
loop_
_entity.id
_entity.type
_entity.pdbx_description
1 polymer ?
#
loop_
_entity_poly.entity_id
_entity_poly.type
_entity_poly.pdbx_seq_one_letter_code
_entity_poly.pdbx_strand_id
1 'polypeptide(L)'
;MNRNNATKGGRYVAMRAKLQRDYRKVANIQHDIIQKFTIKLVNSYDKIVIEDLSVKVMQMSHVASKGLQRSMFGYFRQTLSYKCEWYGKKLILANSQYPSTQRCSKCGHIKSGNDKITLKGNTTHQTKHSEYVCYSCGVVLDRDENAVANLLDLI
;
A
#
# COMPACT_ATOMS: atom_id res chain seq x y z
N MET A 1 -24.81 -31.43 25.18
CA MET A 1 -23.57 -30.79 25.69
C MET A 1 -23.55 -29.32 25.28
N ASN A 2 -23.74 -28.43 26.24
CA ASN A 2 -24.03 -27.01 26.03
C ASN A 2 -22.72 -26.21 25.85
N ARG A 3 -22.41 -25.76 24.62
CA ARG A 3 -21.16 -25.02 24.28
C ARG A 3 -21.08 -23.61 24.89
N ASN A 4 -22.09 -23.16 25.64
CA ASN A 4 -22.23 -21.78 26.09
C ASN A 4 -21.64 -21.44 27.47
N ASN A 5 -21.12 -22.41 28.24
CA ASN A 5 -20.58 -22.16 29.59
C ASN A 5 -19.06 -21.90 29.64
N ALA A 6 -18.32 -22.09 28.55
CA ALA A 6 -16.86 -21.89 28.53
C ALA A 6 -16.43 -20.41 28.44
N THR A 7 -17.35 -19.50 28.09
CA THR A 7 -17.06 -18.07 27.86
C THR A 7 -17.24 -17.18 29.10
N LYS A 8 -17.58 -17.76 30.26
CA LYS A 8 -17.88 -17.04 31.51
C LYS A 8 -16.94 -17.35 32.68
N GLY A 9 -15.87 -18.12 32.48
CA GLY A 9 -14.89 -18.40 33.53
C GLY A 9 -13.93 -17.22 33.76
N GLY A 10 -13.59 -16.91 35.02
CA GLY A 10 -12.67 -15.80 35.35
C GLY A 10 -11.32 -15.85 34.63
N ARG A 11 -10.80 -17.07 34.36
CA ARG A 11 -9.60 -17.28 33.53
C ARG A 11 -9.77 -16.84 32.07
N TYR A 12 -10.93 -17.10 31.47
CA TYR A 12 -11.25 -16.67 30.10
C TYR A 12 -11.36 -15.14 30.00
N VAL A 13 -12.00 -14.50 30.99
CA VAL A 13 -12.09 -13.03 31.07
C VAL A 13 -10.71 -12.40 31.21
N ALA A 14 -9.87 -12.91 32.12
CA ALA A 14 -8.51 -12.43 32.31
C ALA A 14 -7.64 -12.58 31.04
N MET A 15 -7.74 -13.72 30.35
CA MET A 15 -7.06 -13.97 29.08
C MET A 15 -7.53 -12.99 27.99
N ARG A 16 -8.84 -12.77 27.85
CA ARG A 16 -9.39 -11.80 26.89
C ARG A 16 -8.93 -10.38 27.18
N ALA A 17 -8.90 -9.96 28.45
CA ALA A 17 -8.43 -8.64 28.83
C ALA A 17 -6.92 -8.47 28.53
N LYS A 18 -6.10 -9.51 28.74
CA LYS A 18 -4.69 -9.50 28.33
C LYS A 18 -4.55 -9.36 26.81
N LEU A 19 -5.26 -10.17 26.04
CA LEU A 19 -5.25 -10.12 24.58
C LEU A 19 -5.68 -8.76 24.04
N GLN A 20 -6.72 -8.16 24.61
CA GLN A 20 -7.16 -6.81 24.23
C GLN A 20 -6.12 -5.73 24.55
N ARG A 21 -5.40 -5.84 25.68
CA ARG A 21 -4.30 -4.93 26.02
C ARG A 21 -3.16 -5.04 25.01
N ASP A 22 -2.79 -6.26 24.63
CA ASP A 22 -1.72 -6.49 23.66
C ASP A 22 -2.10 -5.96 22.27
N TYR A 23 -3.33 -6.20 21.80
CA TYR A 23 -3.83 -5.61 20.55
C TYR A 23 -3.85 -4.08 20.59
N ARG A 24 -4.27 -3.47 21.70
CA ARG A 24 -4.24 -2.01 21.87
C ARG A 24 -2.82 -1.47 21.82
N LYS A 25 -1.87 -2.17 22.45
CA LYS A 25 -0.45 -1.78 22.42
C LYS A 25 0.11 -1.81 20.99
N VAL A 26 -0.18 -2.88 20.24
CA VAL A 26 0.24 -3.00 18.84
C VAL A 26 -0.37 -1.88 17.99
N ALA A 27 -1.67 -1.63 18.11
CA ALA A 27 -2.36 -0.55 17.40
C ALA A 27 -1.78 0.83 17.72
N ASN A 28 -1.44 1.10 19.00
CA ASN A 28 -0.84 2.38 19.39
C ASN A 28 0.57 2.58 18.79
N ILE A 29 1.41 1.53 18.79
CA ILE A 29 2.74 1.59 18.16
C ILE A 29 2.61 1.86 16.67
N GLN A 30 1.70 1.13 16.03
CA GLN A 30 1.37 1.26 14.63
C GLN A 30 0.89 2.68 14.27
N HIS A 31 -0.03 3.26 15.06
CA HIS A 31 -0.47 4.63 14.88
C HIS A 31 0.66 5.63 15.07
N ASP A 32 1.48 5.48 16.12
CA ASP A 32 2.62 6.37 16.39
C ASP A 32 3.63 6.39 15.22
N ILE A 33 3.93 5.23 14.63
CA ILE A 33 4.79 5.13 13.44
C ILE A 33 4.20 5.95 12.28
N ILE A 34 2.91 5.78 11.98
CA ILE A 34 2.25 6.51 10.88
C ILE A 34 2.20 8.01 11.17
N GLN A 35 1.92 8.41 12.41
CA GLN A 35 1.90 9.80 12.81
C GLN A 35 3.26 10.47 12.60
N LYS A 36 4.35 9.84 13.07
CA LYS A 36 5.71 10.36 12.90
C LYS A 36 6.15 10.37 11.45
N PHE A 37 5.86 9.30 10.70
CA PHE A 37 6.22 9.20 9.30
C PHE A 37 5.52 10.27 8.45
N THR A 38 4.22 10.47 8.64
CA THR A 38 3.46 11.51 7.91
C THR A 38 3.92 12.92 8.26
N ILE A 39 4.28 13.20 9.52
CA ILE A 39 4.92 14.48 9.91
C ILE A 39 6.24 14.68 9.15
N LYS A 40 7.08 13.65 9.10
CA LYS A 40 8.34 13.72 8.35
C LYS A 40 8.09 14.05 6.89
N LEU A 41 7.11 13.41 6.25
CA LEU A 41 6.78 13.67 4.84
C LEU A 41 6.34 15.12 4.60
N VAL A 42 5.37 15.63 5.36
CA VAL A 42 4.85 17.00 5.15
C VAL A 42 5.86 18.08 5.52
N ASN A 43 6.83 17.79 6.39
CA ASN A 43 7.92 18.72 6.70
C ASN A 43 9.03 18.71 5.63
N SER A 44 9.19 17.59 4.90
CA SER A 44 10.26 17.42 3.93
C SER A 44 9.87 17.75 2.49
N TYR A 45 8.58 17.67 2.15
CA TYR A 45 8.11 17.79 0.75
C TYR A 45 6.91 18.73 0.61
N ASP A 46 6.89 19.53 -0.46
CA ASP A 46 5.78 20.43 -0.77
C ASP A 46 4.64 19.75 -1.55
N LYS A 47 5.00 18.76 -2.36
CA LYS A 47 4.08 17.93 -3.14
C LYS A 47 4.37 16.47 -2.83
N ILE A 48 3.32 15.71 -2.54
CA ILE A 48 3.41 14.28 -2.22
C ILE A 48 2.43 13.55 -3.12
N VAL A 49 2.91 12.53 -3.84
CA VAL A 49 2.08 11.67 -4.69
C VAL A 49 1.96 10.31 -4.01
N ILE A 50 0.74 9.78 -3.92
CA ILE A 50 0.49 8.41 -3.50
C ILE A 50 -0.46 7.74 -4.48
N GLU A 51 -0.35 6.43 -4.63
CA GLU A 51 -1.32 5.64 -5.39
C GLU A 51 -2.67 5.59 -4.65
N ASP A 52 -3.77 5.81 -5.39
CA ASP A 52 -5.13 5.58 -4.90
C ASP A 52 -5.43 4.07 -4.91
N LEU A 53 -4.81 3.34 -3.99
CA LEU A 53 -5.15 1.94 -3.79
C LEU A 53 -6.58 1.86 -3.24
N SER A 54 -7.50 1.29 -4.01
CA SER A 54 -8.85 1.01 -3.54
C SER A 54 -8.80 -0.05 -2.44
N VAL A 55 -8.71 0.42 -1.19
CA VAL A 55 -8.62 -0.41 0.01
C VAL A 55 -9.77 -1.41 0.06
N LYS A 56 -10.97 -1.01 -0.39
CA LYS A 56 -12.15 -1.89 -0.49
C LYS A 56 -11.94 -3.04 -1.48
N VAL A 57 -11.42 -2.77 -2.68
CA VAL A 57 -11.18 -3.80 -3.70
C VAL A 57 -10.08 -4.77 -3.24
N MET A 58 -9.04 -4.26 -2.59
CA MET A 58 -7.95 -5.12 -2.09
C MET A 58 -8.36 -5.95 -0.87
N GLN A 59 -9.25 -5.43 0.00
CA GLN A 59 -9.84 -6.16 1.13
C GLN A 59 -10.65 -7.38 0.70
N MET A 60 -11.22 -7.38 -0.52
CA MET A 60 -11.97 -8.51 -1.06
C MET A 60 -11.08 -9.70 -1.46
N SER A 61 -9.77 -9.51 -1.60
CA SER A 61 -8.83 -10.61 -1.85
C SER A 61 -8.18 -11.06 -0.54
N HIS A 62 -8.31 -12.35 -0.18
CA HIS A 62 -7.82 -12.85 1.11
C HIS A 62 -6.30 -12.66 1.32
N VAL A 63 -5.52 -12.72 0.24
CA VAL A 63 -4.05 -12.53 0.27
C VAL A 63 -3.68 -11.05 0.40
N ALA A 64 -4.25 -10.15 -0.41
CA ALA A 64 -3.92 -8.73 -0.32
C ALA A 64 -4.53 -8.08 0.94
N SER A 65 -5.67 -8.58 1.43
CA SER A 65 -6.31 -8.09 2.65
C SER A 65 -5.40 -8.21 3.88
N LYS A 66 -4.71 -9.35 4.05
CA LYS A 66 -3.75 -9.51 5.18
C LYS A 66 -2.55 -8.56 5.07
N GLY A 67 -1.99 -8.38 3.88
CA GLY A 67 -0.87 -7.46 3.65
C GLY A 67 -1.27 -6.00 3.83
N LEU A 68 -2.45 -5.62 3.34
CA LEU A 68 -3.01 -4.28 3.43
C LEU A 68 -3.44 -3.89 4.85
N GLN A 69 -4.06 -4.82 5.58
CA GLN A 69 -4.38 -4.61 7.00
C GLN A 69 -3.10 -4.41 7.81
N ARG A 70 -2.03 -5.14 7.48
CA ARG A 70 -0.70 -4.96 8.11
C ARG A 70 -0.04 -3.63 7.74
N SER A 71 -0.22 -3.15 6.51
CA SER A 71 0.36 -1.87 6.08
C SER A 71 -0.42 -0.65 6.57
N MET A 72 -1.65 -0.84 7.07
CA MET A 72 -2.55 0.22 7.53
C MET A 72 -2.72 1.36 6.53
N PHE A 73 -2.67 1.03 5.24
CA PHE A 73 -2.63 2.04 4.18
C PHE A 73 -3.82 3.01 4.23
N GLY A 74 -5.01 2.52 4.62
CA GLY A 74 -6.19 3.38 4.83
C GLY A 74 -5.97 4.45 5.90
N TYR A 75 -5.39 4.07 7.05
CA TYR A 75 -5.07 5.01 8.13
C TYR A 75 -3.92 5.94 7.76
N PHE A 76 -2.90 5.43 7.06
CA PHE A 76 -1.80 6.23 6.51
C PHE A 76 -2.33 7.30 5.55
N ARG A 77 -3.16 6.92 4.57
CA ARG A 77 -3.78 7.84 3.62
C ARG A 77 -4.59 8.91 4.33
N GLN A 78 -5.51 8.51 5.23
CA GLN A 78 -6.32 9.45 6.00
C GLN A 78 -5.44 10.43 6.79
N THR A 79 -4.40 9.92 7.46
CA THR A 79 -3.47 10.72 8.27
C THR A 79 -2.68 11.71 7.42
N LEU A 80 -2.15 11.24 6.30
CA LEU A 80 -1.40 12.09 5.38
C LEU A 80 -2.29 13.17 4.76
N SER A 81 -3.53 12.84 4.37
CA SER A 81 -4.47 13.79 3.78
C SER A 81 -4.73 14.99 4.68
N TYR A 82 -5.13 14.78 5.94
CA TYR A 82 -5.40 15.93 6.81
C TYR A 82 -4.13 16.69 7.18
N LYS A 83 -2.96 16.02 7.26
CA LYS A 83 -1.70 16.74 7.55
C LYS A 83 -1.23 17.57 6.37
N CYS A 84 -1.41 17.10 5.14
CA CYS A 84 -1.15 17.92 3.97
C CYS A 84 -2.04 19.17 3.99
N GLU A 85 -3.33 19.04 4.35
CA GLU A 85 -4.22 20.19 4.52
C GLU A 85 -3.73 21.16 5.62
N TRP A 86 -3.39 20.65 6.81
CA TRP A 86 -2.90 21.48 7.92
C TRP A 86 -1.61 22.23 7.62
N TYR A 87 -0.69 21.59 6.89
CA TYR A 87 0.63 22.15 6.58
C TYR A 87 0.68 22.85 5.21
N GLY A 88 -0.47 22.97 4.52
CA GLY A 88 -0.55 23.61 3.20
C GLY A 88 0.21 22.87 2.10
N LYS A 89 0.37 21.54 2.23
CA LYS A 89 1.07 20.69 1.25
C LYS A 89 0.09 20.11 0.22
N LYS A 90 0.56 19.90 -1.00
CA LYS A 90 -0.26 19.31 -2.08
C LYS A 90 -0.15 17.79 -2.02
N LEU A 91 -1.27 17.12 -1.72
CA LEU A 91 -1.40 15.67 -1.88
C LEU A 91 -2.03 15.35 -3.23
N ILE A 92 -1.36 14.54 -4.05
CA ILE A 92 -1.87 14.06 -5.35
C ILE A 92 -2.16 12.57 -5.21
N LEU A 93 -3.40 12.18 -5.49
CA LEU A 93 -3.81 10.78 -5.55
C LEU A 93 -3.73 10.32 -7.01
N ALA A 94 -2.78 9.47 -7.33
CA ALA A 94 -2.72 8.83 -8.64
C ALA A 94 -3.90 7.88 -8.77
N ASN A 95 -4.71 8.01 -9.83
CA ASN A 95 -5.89 7.16 -10.05
C ASN A 95 -5.51 5.67 -9.90
N SER A 96 -6.36 4.88 -9.23
CA SER A 96 -6.23 3.43 -9.09
C SER A 96 -5.98 2.65 -10.39
N GLN A 97 -6.40 3.22 -11.54
CA GLN A 97 -6.22 2.67 -12.88
C GLN A 97 -4.98 3.21 -13.61
N TYR A 98 -4.25 4.13 -12.98
CA TYR A 98 -3.02 4.67 -13.55
C TYR A 98 -1.98 3.54 -13.68
N PRO A 99 -1.49 3.24 -14.88
CA PRO A 99 -0.67 2.06 -15.11
C PRO A 99 0.80 2.29 -14.69
N SER A 100 1.08 2.83 -13.49
CA SER A 100 2.43 3.15 -12.99
C SER A 100 3.42 1.99 -13.17
N THR A 101 2.98 0.76 -12.87
CA THR A 101 3.81 -0.43 -12.96
C THR A 101 3.83 -1.12 -14.33
N GLN A 102 3.01 -0.66 -15.29
CA GLN A 102 2.91 -1.22 -16.64
C GLN A 102 3.40 -0.26 -17.73
N ARG A 103 3.33 1.04 -17.47
CA ARG A 103 3.80 2.12 -18.33
C ARG A 103 5.32 2.21 -18.25
N CYS A 104 5.97 2.38 -19.39
CA CYS A 104 7.39 2.64 -19.44
C CYS A 104 7.66 4.13 -19.18
N SER A 105 8.45 4.43 -18.17
CA SER A 105 8.86 5.81 -17.84
C SER A 105 9.75 6.47 -18.89
N LYS A 106 10.32 5.70 -19.84
CA LYS A 106 11.17 6.23 -20.91
C LYS A 106 10.44 6.56 -22.20
N CYS A 107 9.50 5.71 -22.62
CA CYS A 107 8.80 5.86 -23.90
C CYS A 107 7.28 5.96 -23.79
N GLY A 108 6.71 5.83 -22.59
CA GLY A 108 5.26 5.89 -22.36
C GLY A 108 4.48 4.65 -22.81
N HIS A 109 5.11 3.64 -23.40
CA HIS A 109 4.45 2.40 -23.81
C HIS A 109 3.80 1.69 -22.60
N ILE A 110 2.55 1.25 -22.76
CA ILE A 110 1.78 0.58 -21.70
C ILE A 110 1.65 -0.91 -22.05
N LYS A 111 2.20 -1.76 -21.18
CA LYS A 111 2.06 -3.22 -21.30
C LYS A 111 0.59 -3.64 -21.17
N SER A 112 0.13 -4.49 -22.08
CA SER A 112 -1.23 -5.04 -22.08
C SER A 112 -1.22 -6.54 -22.40
N GLY A 113 -2.34 -7.23 -22.17
CA GLY A 113 -2.45 -8.67 -22.41
C GLY A 113 -1.36 -9.49 -21.70
N ASN A 114 -0.69 -10.35 -22.48
CA ASN A 114 0.36 -11.25 -22.02
C ASN A 114 1.67 -10.54 -21.64
N ASP A 115 1.83 -9.28 -22.04
CA ASP A 115 3.01 -8.48 -21.68
C ASP A 115 2.91 -7.85 -20.29
N LYS A 116 1.76 -7.98 -19.62
CA LYS A 116 1.56 -7.44 -18.27
C LYS A 116 2.53 -8.07 -17.27
N ILE A 117 3.11 -7.23 -16.42
CA ILE A 117 3.90 -7.68 -15.28
C ILE A 117 2.95 -7.95 -14.11
N THR A 118 2.89 -9.19 -13.65
CA THR A 118 2.07 -9.61 -12.52
C THR A 118 2.92 -9.81 -11.27
N LEU A 119 2.31 -10.24 -10.16
CA LEU A 119 3.05 -10.64 -8.95
C LEU A 119 4.00 -11.84 -9.18
N LYS A 120 3.80 -12.59 -10.26
CA LYS A 120 4.71 -13.67 -10.69
C LYS A 120 5.76 -13.20 -11.70
N GLY A 121 5.77 -11.91 -12.04
CA GLY A 121 6.55 -11.37 -13.14
C GLY A 121 5.79 -11.43 -14.47
N ASN A 122 6.53 -11.40 -15.57
CA ASN A 122 5.98 -11.59 -16.90
C ASN A 122 6.16 -13.06 -17.31
N THR A 123 5.06 -13.77 -17.53
CA THR A 123 5.09 -15.20 -17.86
C THR A 123 5.57 -15.49 -19.28
N THR A 124 5.29 -14.59 -20.23
CA THR A 124 5.64 -14.76 -21.64
C THR A 124 7.15 -14.62 -21.87
N HIS A 125 7.76 -13.66 -21.20
CA HIS A 125 9.17 -13.32 -21.34
C HIS A 125 10.02 -13.83 -20.17
N GLN A 126 9.40 -14.53 -19.22
CA GLN A 126 10.05 -15.16 -18.06
C GLN A 126 10.87 -14.18 -17.19
N THR A 127 10.43 -12.92 -17.10
CA THR A 127 11.07 -11.92 -16.25
C THR A 127 10.47 -11.91 -14.85
N LYS A 128 11.29 -11.51 -13.86
CA LYS A 128 10.89 -11.47 -12.44
C LYS A 128 9.92 -10.31 -12.19
N HIS A 129 9.13 -10.40 -11.11
CA HIS A 129 8.19 -9.33 -10.73
C HIS A 129 8.85 -8.01 -10.32
N SER A 130 10.13 -8.04 -9.95
CA SER A 130 10.93 -6.86 -9.59
C SER A 130 11.57 -6.18 -10.80
N GLU A 131 11.57 -6.84 -11.96
CA GLU A 131 12.22 -6.35 -13.16
C GLU A 131 11.18 -5.72 -14.10
N TYR A 132 11.55 -4.60 -14.70
CA TYR A 132 10.79 -3.97 -15.77
C TYR A 132 11.62 -3.95 -17.05
N VAL A 133 11.21 -4.77 -18.03
CA VAL A 133 11.77 -4.75 -19.39
C VAL A 133 10.74 -4.15 -20.33
N CYS A 134 11.06 -3.05 -21.01
CA CYS A 134 10.20 -2.51 -22.06
C CYS A 134 10.50 -3.17 -23.39
N TYR A 135 9.54 -3.89 -23.98
CA TYR A 135 9.69 -4.53 -25.29
C TYR A 135 9.49 -3.57 -26.46
N SER A 136 9.18 -2.29 -26.19
CA SER A 136 9.05 -1.25 -27.21
C SER A 136 10.33 -0.43 -27.39
N CYS A 137 11.00 -0.03 -26.30
CA CYS A 137 12.22 0.78 -26.35
C CYS A 137 13.47 0.08 -25.80
N GLY A 138 13.35 -1.14 -25.29
CA GLY A 138 14.47 -1.94 -24.80
C GLY A 138 15.00 -1.59 -23.41
N VAL A 139 14.45 -0.58 -22.73
CA VAL A 139 14.94 -0.21 -21.39
C VAL A 139 14.70 -1.34 -20.38
N VAL A 140 15.69 -1.59 -19.53
CA VAL A 140 15.63 -2.50 -18.39
C VAL A 140 15.84 -1.68 -17.12
N LEU A 141 14.90 -1.78 -16.18
CA LEU A 141 14.86 -1.02 -14.93
C LEU A 141 14.38 -1.93 -13.79
N ASP A 142 14.56 -1.49 -12.55
CA ASP A 142 13.74 -2.00 -11.46
C ASP A 142 12.28 -1.53 -11.63
N ARG A 143 11.32 -2.39 -11.31
CA ARG A 143 9.89 -2.11 -11.50
C ARG A 143 9.40 -0.98 -10.60
N ASP A 144 9.89 -0.89 -9.37
CA ASP A 144 9.49 0.15 -8.43
C ASP A 144 10.11 1.49 -8.83
N GLU A 145 11.37 1.50 -9.30
CA GLU A 145 11.99 2.70 -9.88
C GLU A 145 11.21 3.24 -11.08
N ASN A 146 10.82 2.36 -12.01
CA ASN A 146 10.00 2.74 -13.16
C ASN A 146 8.62 3.27 -12.72
N ALA A 147 8.01 2.66 -11.71
CA ALA A 147 6.73 3.12 -11.17
C ALA A 147 6.85 4.50 -10.50
N VAL A 148 7.90 4.74 -9.71
CA VAL A 148 8.18 6.05 -9.10
C VAL A 148 8.36 7.12 -10.18
N ALA A 149 9.14 6.85 -11.22
CA ALA A 149 9.32 7.80 -12.33
C ALA A 149 7.99 8.16 -13.01
N ASN A 150 7.12 7.18 -13.28
CA ASN A 150 5.79 7.45 -13.82
C ASN A 150 4.90 8.27 -12.86
N LEU A 151 4.99 8.03 -11.54
CA LEU A 151 4.23 8.80 -10.56
C LEU A 151 4.74 10.25 -10.44
N LEU A 152 6.03 10.49 -10.64
CA LEU A 152 6.61 11.84 -10.67
C LEU A 152 6.10 12.66 -11.87
N ASP A 153 5.76 12.03 -13.00
CA ASP A 153 5.14 12.71 -14.14
C ASP A 153 3.74 13.30 -13.83
N LEU A 154 3.16 13.00 -12.65
CA LEU A 154 1.88 13.56 -12.20
C LEU A 154 2.01 14.89 -11.43
N ILE A 155 3.23 15.37 -11.18
CA ILE A 155 3.57 16.52 -10.31
C ILE A 155 3.69 17.83 -11.07
#